data_AF-A0A2S3QC14-F1
#
_entry.id   AF-A0A2S3QC14-F1
#
_cell.length_a   1.000
_cell.length_b   1.000
_cell.length_c   1.000
_cell.angle_alpha   90.00
_cell.angle_beta   90.00
_cell.angle_gamma   90.00
#
_symmetry.space_group_name_H-M   'P 1'
#
loop_
_entity.id
_entity.type
_entity.pdbx_description
1 polymer ?
#
loop_
_entity_poly.entity_id
_entity_poly.type
_entity_poly.pdbx_seq_one_letter_code
_entity_poly.pdbx_strand_id
1 'polypeptide(L)'
;MAVEVLALKAQNDYWTVELSVFEGVYRKERYVVRVVDVPKAPSSLSDQDQETRMKEFVLDQVKRHMRRGSLPPTGMQVEGVHVWDYEADEVKSS
;
A
#
# COMPACT_ATOMS: atom_id res chain seq x y z
N MET A 1 5.74 -9.97 -12.54
CA MET A 1 5.58 -8.52 -12.36
C MET A 1 6.14 -8.15 -11.01
N ALA A 2 6.92 -7.08 -10.93
CA ALA A 2 7.45 -6.56 -9.67
C ALA A 2 6.84 -5.19 -9.35
N VAL A 3 6.65 -4.88 -8.07
CA VAL A 3 6.15 -3.59 -7.60
C VAL A 3 7.13 -3.05 -6.56
N GLU A 4 7.59 -1.83 -6.74
CA GLU A 4 8.52 -1.14 -5.86
C GLU A 4 7.88 0.16 -5.37
N VAL A 5 8.03 0.48 -4.08
CA VAL A 5 7.62 1.79 -3.55
C VAL A 5 8.75 2.79 -3.77
N LEU A 6 8.48 3.85 -4.51
CA LEU A 6 9.45 4.92 -4.80
C LEU A 6 9.40 6.02 -3.74
N ALA A 7 8.20 6.39 -3.31
CA ALA A 7 7.99 7.47 -2.36
C ALA A 7 6.72 7.24 -1.54
N LEU A 8 6.74 7.77 -0.33
CA LEU A 8 5.62 7.78 0.59
C LEU A 8 5.48 9.19 1.16
N LYS A 9 4.26 9.71 1.21
CA LYS A 9 3.97 11.01 1.80
C LYS A 9 2.68 10.97 2.59
N ALA A 10 2.79 11.25 3.90
CA ALA A 10 1.64 11.55 4.74
C ALA A 10 1.15 12.97 4.45
N GLN A 11 -0.16 13.13 4.34
CA GLN A 11 -0.86 14.42 4.27
C GLN A 11 -1.94 14.43 5.35
N ASN A 12 -2.53 15.60 5.62
CA ASN A 12 -3.46 15.77 6.75
C ASN A 12 -4.57 14.71 6.79
N ASP A 13 -5.15 14.38 5.64
CA ASP A 13 -6.33 13.51 5.56
C ASP A 13 -6.10 12.23 4.73
N TYR A 14 -4.90 12.04 4.16
CA TYR A 14 -4.61 10.90 3.29
C TYR A 14 -3.12 10.66 3.13
N TRP A 15 -2.77 9.47 2.68
CA TRP A 15 -1.41 9.11 2.28
C TRP A 15 -1.31 8.99 0.78
N THR A 16 -0.14 9.34 0.24
CA THR A 16 0.20 9.14 -1.16
C THR A 16 1.40 8.21 -1.24
N VAL A 17 1.27 7.15 -2.03
CA VAL A 17 2.32 6.17 -2.27
C VAL A 17 2.62 6.13 -3.76
N GLU A 18 3.83 6.49 -4.14
CA GLU A 18 4.30 6.35 -5.51
C GLU A 18 4.92 4.98 -5.69
N LEU A 19 4.43 4.24 -6.67
CA LEU A 19 4.84 2.89 -6.99
C LEU A 19 5.45 2.85 -8.39
N SER A 20 6.39 1.95 -8.56
CA SER A 20 6.91 1.52 -9.86
C SER A 20 6.46 0.09 -10.10
N VAL A 21 5.70 -0.14 -11.17
CA VAL A 21 5.30 -1.49 -11.58
C VAL A 21 6.14 -1.91 -12.79
N PHE A 22 6.67 -3.12 -12.73
CA PHE A 22 7.48 -3.75 -13.77
C PHE A 22 6.77 -4.97 -14.37
N GLU A 23 6.54 -4.92 -15.68
CA GLU A 23 6.05 -6.05 -16.48
C GLU A 23 7.12 -6.49 -17.48
N GLY A 24 7.68 -7.69 -17.28
CA GLY A 24 8.81 -8.19 -18.09
C GLY A 24 10.07 -7.34 -17.91
N VAL A 25 10.78 -7.05 -19.03
CA VAL A 25 12.08 -6.35 -19.03
C VAL A 25 11.92 -4.83 -19.29
N TYR A 26 10.75 -4.36 -19.77
CA TYR A 26 10.69 -3.06 -20.47
C TYR A 26 9.70 -2.00 -19.97
N ARG A 27 8.78 -2.29 -19.05
CA ARG A 27 7.78 -1.27 -18.66
C ARG A 27 7.90 -0.88 -17.20
N LYS A 28 8.54 0.26 -16.94
CA LYS A 28 8.52 0.97 -15.65
C LYS A 28 7.41 2.01 -15.71
N GLU A 29 6.23 1.68 -15.22
CA GLU A 29 5.14 2.64 -15.10
C GLU A 29 5.01 3.13 -13.66
N ARG A 30 4.85 4.45 -13.52
CA ARG A 30 4.67 5.10 -12.23
C ARG A 30 3.18 5.17 -11.92
N TYR A 31 2.82 4.65 -10.75
CA TYR A 31 1.46 4.64 -10.26
C TYR A 31 1.40 5.38 -8.95
N VAL A 32 0.50 6.35 -8.85
CA VAL A 32 0.22 7.03 -7.58
C VAL A 32 -0.99 6.35 -6.97
N VAL A 33 -0.82 5.85 -5.74
CA VAL A 33 -1.90 5.29 -4.92
C VAL A 33 -2.23 6.30 -3.82
N ARG A 34 -3.52 6.64 -3.70
CA ARG A 34 -4.03 7.46 -2.62
C ARG A 34 -4.70 6.57 -1.58
N VAL A 35 -4.25 6.62 -0.34
CA VAL A 35 -4.88 5.93 0.78
C VAL A 35 -5.68 6.95 1.57
N VAL A 36 -6.99 6.81 1.55
CA VAL A 36 -7.95 7.72 2.21
C VAL A 36 -8.56 7.06 3.44
N ASP A 37 -9.28 7.83 4.26
CA ASP A 37 -9.97 7.31 5.46
C ASP A 37 -9.03 6.52 6.40
N VAL A 38 -7.77 6.95 6.46
CA VAL A 38 -6.74 6.37 7.32
C VAL A 38 -7.04 6.77 8.76
N PRO A 39 -7.34 5.83 9.67
CA PRO A 39 -7.56 6.16 11.06
C PRO A 39 -6.26 6.68 11.70
N LYS A 40 -6.37 7.34 12.84
CA LYS A 40 -5.19 7.79 13.58
C LYS A 40 -4.32 6.59 13.95
N ALA A 41 -3.02 6.67 13.66
CA ALA A 41 -2.08 5.62 14.00
C ALA A 41 -2.04 5.36 15.52
N PRO A 42 -1.88 4.10 15.96
CA PRO A 42 -1.64 3.76 17.35
C PRO A 42 -0.43 4.54 17.89
N SER A 43 -0.54 5.07 19.11
CA SER A 43 0.52 5.87 19.74
C SER A 43 1.80 5.08 20.02
N SER A 44 1.75 3.75 19.94
CA SER A 44 2.88 2.85 20.07
C SER A 44 3.74 2.75 18.81
N LEU A 45 3.24 3.17 17.65
CA LEU A 45 3.98 3.07 16.39
C LEU A 45 4.86 4.30 16.17
N SER A 46 6.15 4.08 15.93
CA SER A 46 7.04 5.12 15.44
C SER A 46 6.65 5.55 14.02
N ASP A 47 7.10 6.73 13.59
CA ASP A 47 6.86 7.19 12.22
C ASP A 47 7.41 6.19 11.18
N GLN A 48 8.57 5.58 11.46
CA GLN A 48 9.16 4.56 10.60
C GLN A 48 8.28 3.29 10.52
N ASP A 49 7.68 2.88 11.64
CA ASP A 49 6.77 1.74 11.65
C ASP A 49 5.49 2.06 10.88
N GLN A 50 4.92 3.25 11.07
CA GLN A 50 3.76 3.71 10.32
C GLN A 50 4.04 3.72 8.81
N GLU A 51 5.19 4.23 8.39
CA GLU A 51 5.60 4.19 6.99
C GLU A 51 5.73 2.77 6.46
N THR A 52 6.34 1.87 7.24
CA THR A 52 6.53 0.47 6.86
C THR A 52 5.18 -0.23 6.68
N ARG A 53 4.26 -0.05 7.64
CA ARG A 53 2.90 -0.59 7.58
C ARG A 53 2.10 -0.05 6.38
N MET A 54 2.19 1.25 6.11
CA MET A 54 1.53 1.86 4.96
C MET A 54 2.07 1.29 3.63
N LYS A 55 3.40 1.09 3.52
CA LYS A 55 4.02 0.45 2.35
C LYS A 55 3.50 -0.98 2.16
N GLU A 56 3.50 -1.78 3.22
CA GLU A 56 3.02 -3.17 3.19
C GLU A 56 1.55 -3.25 2.77
N PHE A 57 0.69 -2.43 3.39
CA PHE A 57 -0.73 -2.35 3.09
C PHE A 57 -0.98 -2.02 1.61
N VAL A 58 -0.35 -0.97 1.08
CA VAL A 58 -0.53 -0.59 -0.33
C VAL A 58 0.00 -1.66 -1.28
N LEU A 59 1.15 -2.27 -0.97
CA LEU A 59 1.69 -3.35 -1.79
C LEU A 59 0.75 -4.55 -1.84
N ASP A 60 0.12 -4.94 -0.72
CA ASP A 60 -0.86 -6.03 -0.71
C ASP A 60 -2.09 -5.69 -1.57
N GLN A 61 -2.66 -4.49 -1.41
CA GLN A 61 -3.82 -4.03 -2.18
C GLN A 61 -3.55 -4.01 -3.69
N VAL A 62 -2.38 -3.50 -4.08
CA VAL A 62 -1.95 -3.46 -5.49
C VAL A 62 -1.70 -4.86 -6.04
N LYS A 63 -1.03 -5.74 -5.27
CA LYS A 63 -0.82 -7.14 -5.68
C LYS A 63 -2.15 -7.88 -5.86
N ARG A 64 -3.12 -7.68 -4.97
CA ARG A 64 -4.48 -8.27 -5.10
C ARG A 64 -5.17 -7.81 -6.39
N HIS A 65 -5.04 -6.54 -6.74
CA HIS A 65 -5.57 -6.01 -7.99
C HIS A 65 -4.88 -6.65 -9.21
N MET A 66 -3.55 -6.69 -9.21
CA MET A 66 -2.75 -7.25 -10.31
C MET A 66 -2.97 -8.76 -10.51
N ARG A 67 -3.24 -9.53 -9.45
CA ARG A 67 -3.60 -10.95 -9.55
C ARG A 67 -4.88 -11.19 -10.33
N ARG A 68 -5.76 -10.20 -10.46
CA ARG A 68 -6.97 -10.27 -11.29
C ARG A 68 -6.69 -10.01 -12.78
N GLY A 69 -5.41 -9.93 -13.17
CA GLY A 69 -4.97 -9.78 -14.57
C GLY A 69 -5.01 -8.34 -15.08
N SER A 70 -5.24 -7.36 -14.20
CA SER A 70 -5.34 -5.94 -14.57
C SER A 70 -4.17 -5.16 -13.99
N LEU A 71 -3.57 -4.27 -14.77
CA LEU A 71 -2.67 -3.25 -14.21
C LEU A 71 -3.49 -2.34 -13.27
N PRO A 72 -2.89 -1.81 -12.20
CA PRO A 72 -3.57 -0.86 -11.34
C PRO A 72 -4.04 0.34 -12.19
N PRO A 73 -5.22 0.91 -11.93
CA PRO A 73 -5.59 2.16 -12.59
C PRO A 73 -4.60 3.26 -12.23
N THR A 74 -4.33 4.16 -13.17
CA THR A 74 -3.54 5.37 -12.93
C THR A 74 -4.29 6.25 -11.94
N GLY A 75 -3.79 6.39 -10.71
CA GLY A 75 -4.46 7.13 -9.63
C GLY A 75 -5.40 6.28 -8.76
N MET A 76 -5.06 5.01 -8.51
CA MET A 76 -5.81 4.12 -7.62
C MET A 76 -6.06 4.77 -6.24
N GLN A 77 -7.32 4.73 -5.79
CA GLN A 77 -7.69 5.10 -4.42
C GLN A 77 -8.01 3.84 -3.63
N VAL A 78 -7.55 3.78 -2.38
CA VAL A 78 -7.75 2.66 -1.45
C VAL A 78 -8.24 3.21 -0.11
N GLU A 79 -9.21 2.53 0.48
CA GLU A 79 -9.68 2.83 1.84
C GLU A 79 -8.70 2.24 2.85
N GLY A 80 -8.10 3.12 3.67
CA GLY A 80 -7.11 2.78 4.69
C GLY A 80 -7.70 2.43 6.04
N VAL A 81 -9.00 2.16 6.12
CA VAL A 81 -9.74 1.89 7.38
C VAL A 81 -9.11 0.78 8.23
N HIS A 82 -8.43 -0.17 7.59
CA HIS A 82 -7.78 -1.33 8.23
C HIS A 82 -6.25 -1.30 8.14
N VAL A 83 -5.63 -0.16 7.81
CA VAL A 83 -4.17 -0.09 7.60
C VAL A 83 -3.36 -0.43 8.86
N TRP A 84 -3.95 -0.28 10.04
CA TRP A 84 -3.30 -0.61 11.32
C TRP A 84 -3.69 -1.97 11.89
N ASP A 85 -4.61 -2.71 11.27
CA ASP A 85 -5.25 -3.92 11.85
C ASP A 85 -4.40 -5.20 11.66
N TYR A 86 -3.08 -5.08 11.63
CA TYR A 86 -2.16 -6.15 11.22
C TYR A 86 -1.80 -7.17 12.33
N GLU A 87 -2.76 -7.51 13.19
CA GLU A 87 -2.69 -8.65 14.12
C GLU A 87 -4.02 -9.45 14.08
N ALA A 88 -4.18 -10.37 13.12
CA ALA A 88 -5.26 -11.37 13.20
C ALA A 88 -5.12 -12.64 12.31
N ASP A 89 -4.00 -12.91 11.62
CA ASP A 89 -3.92 -14.08 10.70
C ASP A 89 -2.72 -15.03 10.92
N GLU A 90 -2.05 -14.98 12.08
CA GLU A 90 -1.01 -15.95 12.47
C GLU A 90 -1.42 -16.88 13.65
N VAL A 91 -2.71 -17.06 13.92
CA VAL A 91 -3.18 -18.06 14.91
C VAL A 91 -4.37 -18.87 14.40
N LYS A 92 -4.22 -19.55 13.25
CA LYS A 92 -4.98 -20.78 12.90
C LYS A 92 -4.15 -21.69 12.00
N SER A 93 -3.04 -22.18 12.52
CA SER A 93 -2.40 -23.41 12.07
C SER A 93 -1.76 -24.07 13.30
N SER A 94 -2.62 -24.54 14.20
CA SER A 94 -2.29 -25.55 15.22
C SER A 94 -2.88 -26.87 14.77
#